data_AF-A0A382NVI6-F1
#
_entry.id   AF-A0A382NVI6-F1
#
_cell.length_a   1.000
_cell.length_b   1.000
_cell.length_c   1.000
_cell.angle_alpha   90.00
_cell.angle_beta   90.00
_cell.angle_gamma   90.00
#
_symmetry.space_group_name_H-M   'P 1'
#
loop_
_entity.id
_entity.type
_entity.pdbx_description
1 polymer ?
#
loop_
_entity_poly.entity_id
_entity_poly.type
_entity_poly.pdbx_seq_one_letter_code
_entity_poly.pdbx_strand_id
1 'polypeptide(L)' 'MKLGGVAVDGGNVMLAIEIPEDALSGHEIMMMDDEPEIREFLVPASLVNSFGPPKIADVELNWPGLLDDIYTDDIGEDPE' A
#
# COMPACT_ATOMS: atom_id res chain seq x y z
N MET A 1 24.83 -12.62 -1.47
CA MET A 1 23.74 -12.01 -2.27
C MET A 1 23.74 -10.53 -1.99
N LYS A 2 23.89 -9.69 -3.02
CA LYS A 2 23.92 -8.23 -2.86
C LYS A 2 22.47 -7.76 -2.91
N LEU A 3 21.91 -7.32 -1.78
CA LEU A 3 20.60 -6.68 -1.76
C LEU A 3 20.77 -5.35 -2.49
N GLY A 4 20.25 -5.27 -3.71
CA GLY A 4 20.28 -4.05 -4.51
C GLY A 4 19.34 -3.03 -3.88
N GLY A 5 19.89 -2.06 -3.16
CA GLY A 5 19.13 -0.88 -2.76
C GLY A 5 18.74 -0.08 -3.99
N VAL A 6 17.46 0.29 -4.07
CA VAL A 6 16.98 1.23 -5.09
C VAL A 6 17.12 2.63 -4.53
N ALA A 7 17.88 3.49 -5.21
CA ALA A 7 17.92 4.91 -4.92
C ALA A 7 16.60 5.53 -5.40
N VAL A 8 15.82 6.05 -4.47
CA VAL A 8 14.59 6.78 -4.74
C VAL A 8 14.97 8.26 -4.89
N ASP A 9 14.82 8.81 -6.08
CA ASP A 9 15.12 10.21 -6.37
C ASP A 9 13.93 11.09 -5.96
N GLY A 10 13.85 11.48 -4.68
CA GLY A 10 13.04 12.59 -4.15
C GLY A 10 11.53 12.64 -4.43
N GLY A 11 10.96 11.69 -5.16
CA GLY A 11 9.55 11.63 -5.55
C GLY A 11 8.71 10.81 -4.59
N ASN A 12 7.38 10.97 -4.72
CA ASN A 12 6.39 10.16 -4.02
C ASN A 12 6.36 8.74 -4.61
N VAL A 13 7.18 7.84 -4.06
CA VAL A 13 7.17 6.42 -4.45
C VAL A 13 6.59 5.57 -3.34
N MET A 14 5.89 4.50 -3.72
CA MET A 14 5.39 3.49 -2.79
C MET A 14 5.84 2.09 -3.20
N LEU A 15 5.87 1.19 -2.22
CA LEU A 15 5.96 -0.25 -2.47
C LEU A 15 4.54 -0.77 -2.73
N ALA A 16 4.29 -1.24 -3.95
CA ALA A 16 2.98 -1.72 -4.40
C ALA A 16 3.04 -3.16 -4.91
N ILE A 17 1.97 -3.92 -4.71
CA ILE A 17 1.75 -5.23 -5.33
C ILE A 17 0.54 -5.09 -6.27
N GLU A 18 0.68 -5.56 -7.50
CA GLU A 18 -0.44 -5.62 -8.45
C GLU A 18 -1.24 -6.89 -8.18
N ILE A 19 -2.49 -6.73 -7.72
CA ILE A 19 -3.42 -7.84 -7.49
C ILE A 19 -4.63 -7.66 -8.43
N PRO A 20 -4.96 -8.65 -9.28
CA PRO A 20 -6.14 -8.61 -10.12
C PRO A 20 -7.45 -8.47 -9.32
N GLU A 21 -8.40 -7.68 -9.81
CA GLU A 21 -9.67 -7.43 -9.11
C GLU A 21 -10.50 -8.71 -8.89
N ASP A 22 -10.45 -9.66 -9.83
CA ASP A 22 -11.11 -10.96 -9.72
C ASP A 22 -10.54 -11.81 -8.58
N ALA A 23 -9.29 -11.58 -8.18
CA ALA A 23 -8.71 -12.20 -7.00
C ALA A 23 -9.18 -11.55 -5.69
N LEU A 24 -9.68 -10.30 -5.74
CA LEU A 24 -10.13 -9.53 -4.58
C LEU A 24 -11.65 -9.56 -4.38
N SER A 25 -12.44 -9.84 -5.42
CA SER A 25 -13.90 -9.69 -5.40
C SER A 25 -14.62 -10.47 -4.29
N GLY A 26 -14.06 -11.60 -3.84
CA GLY A 26 -14.60 -12.40 -2.73
C GLY A 26 -14.25 -11.88 -1.33
N HIS A 27 -13.43 -10.84 -1.24
CA HIS A 27 -12.87 -10.30 -0.02
C HIS A 27 -13.32 -8.87 0.28
N GLU A 28 -14.14 -8.27 -0.59
CA GLU A 28 -14.64 -6.91 -0.44
C GLU A 28 -15.54 -6.76 0.78
N ILE A 29 -15.30 -5.72 1.57
CA ILE A 29 -16.16 -5.33 2.68
C ILE A 29 -17.07 -4.21 2.19
N MET A 30 -18.37 -4.43 2.25
CA MET A 30 -19.34 -3.35 2.13
C MET A 30 -19.71 -2.86 3.53
N MET A 31 -19.28 -1.64 3.87
CA MET A 31 -19.80 -0.94 5.04
C MET A 31 -21.23 -0.49 4.73
N MET A 32 -22.12 -0.53 5.72
CA MET A 32 -23.57 -0.32 5.53
C MET A 32 -23.97 1.13 5.23
N ASP A 33 -23.04 2.08 5.35
CA ASP A 33 -23.28 3.50 5.19
C ASP A 33 -22.48 4.01 3.99
N ASP A 34 -23.21 4.36 2.92
CA ASP A 34 -22.76 4.93 1.63
C ASP A 34 -21.73 4.12 0.80
N GLU A 35 -21.74 4.33 -0.53
CA GLU A 35 -20.69 3.79 -1.41
C GLU A 35 -19.36 4.44 -0.99
N PRO A 36 -18.38 3.67 -0.49
CA PRO A 36 -17.17 4.25 0.05
C PRO A 36 -16.31 4.81 -1.11
N GLU A 37 -15.71 5.98 -0.88
CA GLU A 37 -14.76 6.60 -1.82
C GLU A 37 -13.54 5.69 -2.08
N ILE A 38 -13.24 4.80 -1.12
CA ILE A 38 -12.18 3.79 -1.17
C ILE A 38 -12.80 2.41 -0.92
N ARG A 39 -12.49 1.45 -1.79
CA ARG A 39 -12.92 0.04 -1.62
C ARG A 39 -12.00 -0.68 -0.64
N GLU A 40 -12.57 -1.33 0.36
CA GLU A 40 -11.83 -2.07 1.39
C GLU A 40 -11.96 -3.59 1.23
N PHE A 41 -10.89 -4.33 1.51
CA PHE A 41 -10.83 -5.78 1.32
C PHE A 41 -10.16 -6.49 2.51
N LEU A 42 -10.79 -7.54 3.04
CA LEU A 42 -10.17 -8.46 4.02
C LEU A 42 -9.56 -9.67 3.31
N VAL A 43 -8.33 -9.48 2.81
CA VAL A 43 -7.59 -10.52 2.10
C VAL A 43 -6.67 -11.33 3.03
N PRO A 44 -6.59 -12.66 2.88
CA PRO A 44 -5.57 -13.46 3.56
C PRO A 44 -4.17 -13.05 3.12
N ALA A 45 -3.22 -12.97 4.07
CA ALA A 45 -1.82 -12.68 3.74
C ALA A 45 -1.23 -13.69 2.74
N SER A 46 -1.68 -14.96 2.77
CA SER A 46 -1.27 -15.97 1.80
C SER A 46 -1.66 -15.65 0.36
N LEU A 47 -2.81 -14.99 0.14
CA LEU A 47 -3.25 -14.54 -1.17
C LEU A 47 -2.32 -13.42 -1.66
N VAL A 48 -2.11 -12.38 -0.84
CA VAL A 48 -1.24 -11.25 -1.17
C VAL A 48 0.18 -11.72 -1.49
N ASN A 49 0.73 -12.61 -0.67
CA ASN A 49 2.08 -13.15 -0.84
C ASN A 49 2.23 -14.02 -2.10
N SER A 50 1.13 -14.50 -2.70
CA SER A 50 1.19 -15.30 -3.93
C SER A 50 1.52 -14.48 -5.18
N PHE A 51 1.36 -13.15 -5.12
CA PHE A 51 1.66 -12.23 -6.23
C PHE A 51 3.11 -11.74 -6.24
N GLY A 52 3.93 -12.23 -5.31
CA GLY A 52 5.35 -11.93 -5.24
C GLY A 52 5.67 -10.67 -4.43
N PRO A 53 6.95 -10.24 -4.42
CA PRO A 53 7.37 -9.09 -3.63
C PRO A 53 6.80 -7.78 -4.19
N PRO A 54 6.54 -6.77 -3.33
CA PRO A 54 6.21 -5.42 -3.78
C PRO A 54 7.25 -4.85 -4.74
N LYS A 55 6.78 -4.05 -5.68
CA LYS A 55 7.59 -3.26 -6.62
C LYS A 55 7.48 -1.78 -6.26
N ILE A 56 8.46 -1.00 -6.69
CA ILE A 56 8.39 0.46 -6.58
C ILE A 56 7.41 0.96 -7.64
N ALA A 57 6.46 1.77 -7.20
CA ALA A 57 5.50 2.45 -8.06
C ALA A 57 5.60 3.96 -7.83
N ASP A 58 5.61 4.71 -8.93
CA ASP A 58 5.39 6.15 -8.90
C ASP A 58 3.90 6.38 -8.63
N VAL A 59 3.57 7.09 -7.55
CA VAL A 59 2.19 7.31 -7.13
C VAL A 59 1.94 8.78 -6.89
N GLU A 60 0.82 9.25 -7.41
CA GLU A 60 0.26 10.52 -7.00
C GLU A 60 -0.39 10.34 -5.62
N LEU A 61 0.33 10.69 -4.56
CA LEU A 61 -0.16 10.66 -3.17
C LEU A 61 -1.21 11.77 -2.91
N ASN A 62 -2.30 11.72 -3.65
CA ASN A 62 -3.50 12.54 -3.42
C ASN A 62 -4.67 11.67 -2.92
N TRP A 63 -4.38 10.51 -2.35
CA TRP A 63 -5.41 9.63 -1.78
C TRP A 63 -5.87 10.19 -0.43
N PRO A 64 -7.12 10.64 -0.30
CA PRO A 64 -7.64 11.15 0.97
C PRO A 64 -7.50 10.08 2.06
N GLY A 65 -7.02 10.44 3.25
CA GLY A 65 -6.94 9.50 4.37
C GLY A 65 -5.75 8.54 4.38
N LEU A 66 -5.02 8.35 3.26
CA LEU A 66 -3.98 7.31 3.18
C LEU A 66 -2.83 7.51 4.18
N LEU A 67 -2.45 8.77 4.43
CA LEU A 67 -1.37 9.12 5.36
C LEU A 67 -1.89 9.53 6.74
N ASP A 68 -3.21 9.72 6.89
CA ASP A 68 -3.80 10.26 8.12
C ASP A 68 -3.70 9.25 9.28
N ASP A 69 -3.62 7.96 8.96
CA ASP A 69 -3.44 6.87 9.92
C ASP A 69 -1.97 6.44 10.11
N ILE A 70 -1.04 7.07 9.36
CA ILE A 70 0.40 6.79 9.47
C ILE A 70 1.03 7.82 10.41
N TYR A 71 1.14 7.44 11.68
CA TYR A 71 1.86 8.22 12.68
C TYR A 71 3.36 8.18 12.41
N THR A 72 3.92 9.29 11.96
CA THR A 72 5.35 9.47 11.69
C THR A 72 6.11 10.08 12.87
N ASP A 73 5.47 10.26 14.01
CA ASP A 73 6.08 10.80 15.23
C ASP A 73 6.99 9.79 15.93
N ASP A 74 6.75 8.49 15.72
CA ASP A 74 7.57 7.39 16.27
C ASP A 74 8.71 6.93 15.35
N ILE A 75 8.83 7.45 14.12
CA ILE A 75 10.05 7.26 13.31
C ILE A 75 11.08 8.27 13.76
N GLY A 76 12.05 7.79 14.55
CA GLY A 76 13.08 8.61 15.19
C GLY A 76 13.73 9.60 14.24
N GLU A 77 14.05 10.79 14.78
CA GLU A 77 14.75 11.83 14.05
C GLU A 77 16.02 11.29 13.38
N ASP A 78 16.31 11.79 12.18
CA ASP A 78 17.54 11.48 11.46
C ASP A 78 18.74 11.83 12.37
N PRO A 79 19.62 10.87 12.71
CA PRO A 79 20.77 11.17 13.56
C PRO A 79 21.68 12.19 12.87
N GLU A 80 22.00 13.28 13.58
CA GLU A 80 22.93 14.34 13.15
C GLU A 80 24.31 13.85 12.71
#